data_AF-A0A349W071-F1
#
_entry.id   AF-A0A349W071-F1
#
_cell.length_a   1.000
_cell.length_b   1.000
_cell.length_c   1.000
_cell.angle_alpha   90.00
_cell.angle_beta   90.00
_cell.angle_gamma   90.00
#
_symmetry.space_group_name_H-M   'P 1'
#
loop_
_entity.id
_entity.type
_entity.pdbx_description
1 polymer ?
#
loop_
_entity_poly.entity_id
_entity_poly.type
_entity_poly.pdbx_seq_one_letter_code
_entity_poly.pdbx_strand_id
1 'polypeptide(L)' 'MQWSNQLTRSIGIEYPIIQAPMFGVTTPEMVIAASRAGALGSLSLGDLPPERCSELIR' A
#
# COMPACT_ATOMS: atom_id res chain seq x y z
N MET A 1 12.39 -15.42 12.94
CA MET A 1 12.23 -13.94 12.86
C MET A 1 10.89 -13.59 13.50
N GLN A 2 10.83 -12.57 14.37
CA GLN A 2 9.57 -12.07 14.95
C GLN A 2 9.10 -10.87 14.13
N TRP A 3 8.06 -11.07 13.32
CA TRP A 3 7.47 -10.04 12.46
C TRP A 3 6.37 -9.21 13.16
N SER A 4 5.87 -9.70 14.30
CA SER A 4 4.89 -8.98 15.13
C SER A 4 5.56 -7.87 15.94
N ASN A 5 5.23 -6.62 15.66
CA ASN A 5 5.72 -5.43 16.35
C ASN A 5 4.62 -4.36 16.46
N GLN A 6 4.96 -3.16 16.91
CA GLN A 6 3.98 -2.08 17.04
C GLN A 6 3.34 -1.71 15.69
N LEU A 7 4.12 -1.63 14.62
CA LEU A 7 3.61 -1.29 13.28
C LEU A 7 2.59 -2.34 12.81
N THR A 8 2.96 -3.62 12.79
CA THR A 8 2.09 -4.68 12.27
C THR A 8 0.78 -4.79 13.06
N ARG A 9 0.82 -4.56 14.37
CA ARG A 9 -0.39 -4.49 15.22
C ARG A 9 -1.26 -3.26 14.98
N SER A 10 -0.66 -2.09 14.75
CA SER A 10 -1.41 -0.84 14.59
C SER A 10 -2.23 -0.78 13.30
N ILE A 11 -1.75 -1.39 12.22
CA ILE A 11 -2.38 -1.33 10.88
C ILE A 11 -2.83 -2.69 10.35
N GLY A 12 -2.72 -3.76 11.14
CA GLY A 12 -3.30 -5.07 10.83
C GLY A 12 -2.64 -5.82 9.66
N ILE A 13 -1.31 -5.76 9.54
CA ILE A 13 -0.54 -6.45 8.50
C ILE A 13 0.35 -7.54 9.10
N GLU A 14 0.82 -8.49 8.29
CA GLU A 14 1.63 -9.63 8.75
C GLU A 14 3.12 -9.29 8.87
N TYR A 15 3.63 -8.53 7.89
CA TYR A 15 5.03 -8.16 7.80
C TYR A 15 5.20 -6.65 8.00
N PRO A 16 6.27 -6.20 8.67
CA PRO A 16 6.56 -4.77 8.82
C PRO A 16 7.17 -4.20 7.53
N ILE A 17 6.48 -4.41 6.40
CA ILE A 17 6.90 -4.03 5.06
C ILE A 17 5.83 -3.08 4.50
N ILE A 18 6.30 -1.98 3.92
CA ILE A 18 5.47 -1.00 3.23
C ILE A 18 6.00 -0.89 1.81
N GLN A 19 5.13 -1.14 0.82
CA GLN A 19 5.48 -0.88 -0.58
C GLN A 19 5.48 0.64 -0.81
N ALA A 20 6.62 1.18 -1.25
CA ALA A 20 6.80 2.62 -1.47
C ALA A 20 5.94 3.12 -2.63
N PRO A 21 5.13 4.19 -2.46
CA PRO A 21 4.34 4.77 -3.54
C PRO A 21 5.27 5.50 -4.52
N MET A 22 5.48 4.95 -5.71
CA MET A 22 6.31 5.53 -6.77
C MET A 22 5.46 6.00 -7.95
N PHE A 23 5.33 7.32 -8.13
CA PHE A 23 4.57 7.89 -9.25
C PHE A 23 5.16 7.44 -10.60
N GLY A 24 4.29 7.01 -11.52
CA GLY A 24 4.70 6.44 -12.82
C GLY A 24 5.16 4.98 -12.78
N VAL A 25 5.22 4.35 -11.60
CA VAL A 25 5.62 2.93 -11.44
C VAL A 25 4.54 2.13 -10.74
N THR A 26 4.04 2.60 -9.58
CA THR A 26 3.06 1.88 -8.78
C THR A 26 1.70 1.81 -9.49
N THR A 27 1.18 0.60 -9.68
CA THR A 27 -0.18 0.35 -10.18
C THR A 27 -1.11 -0.17 -9.06
N PRO A 28 -2.46 -0.10 -9.24
CA PRO A 28 -3.40 -0.72 -8.31
C PRO A 28 -3.15 -2.21 -8.08
N GLU A 29 -2.80 -2.97 -9.12
CA GLU A 29 -2.50 -4.40 -9.04
C GLU A 29 -1.28 -4.67 -8.15
N MET A 30 -0.26 -3.81 -8.21
CA MET A 30 0.91 -3.91 -7.32
C MET A 30 0.52 -3.69 -5.86
N VAL A 31 -0.35 -2.71 -5.59
CA VAL A 31 -0.84 -2.39 -4.23
C VAL A 31 -1.68 -3.54 -3.67
N ILE A 32 -2.53 -4.14 -4.50
CA ILE A 32 -3.32 -5.32 -4.15
C ILE A 32 -2.40 -6.52 -3.89
N ALA A 33 -1.39 -6.74 -4.72
CA ALA A 33 -0.44 -7.84 -4.56
C ALA A 33 0.35 -7.70 -3.25
N ALA A 34 0.84 -6.51 -2.91
CA ALA A 34 1.52 -6.24 -1.65
C ALA A 34 0.61 -6.51 -0.45
N SER A 35 -0.65 -6.05 -0.51
CA SER A 35 -1.64 -6.26 0.55
C SER A 35 -1.96 -7.74 0.75
N ARG A 36 -2.14 -8.50 -0.34
CA ARG A 36 -2.36 -9.96 -0.30
C ARG A 36 -1.14 -10.74 0.20
N ALA A 37 0.06 -10.20 0.01
CA ALA A 37 1.30 -10.76 0.53
C ALA A 37 1.54 -10.43 2.02
N GLY A 38 0.61 -9.75 2.69
CA GLY A 38 0.71 -9.42 4.12
C GLY A 38 1.52 -8.16 4.44
N ALA A 39 1.85 -7.34 3.44
CA ALA A 39 2.47 -6.03 3.59
C ALA A 39 1.44 -4.89 3.47
N LEU A 40 1.83 -3.65 3.77
CA LEU A 40 1.01 -2.47 3.45
C LEU A 40 1.27 -2.02 2.00
N GLY A 41 0.25 -2.05 1.15
CA GLY A 41 0.29 -1.44 -0.18
C GLY A 41 0.04 0.07 -0.13
N SER A 42 0.71 0.84 -0.99
CA SER A 42 0.58 2.31 -1.05
C SER A 42 0.43 2.82 -2.49
N LEU A 43 -0.67 3.52 -2.80
CA LEU A 43 -0.90 4.18 -4.09
C LEU A 43 -0.24 5.58 -4.13
N SER A 44 0.32 5.94 -5.29
CA SER A 44 0.86 7.28 -5.56
C SER A 44 -0.22 8.21 -6.09
N LEU A 45 -0.79 9.04 -5.22
CA LEU A 45 -1.92 9.92 -5.55
C LEU A 45 -1.56 11.42 -5.55
N GLY A 46 -0.34 11.79 -5.14
CA GLY A 46 0.04 13.18 -4.88
C GLY A 46 -0.10 14.13 -6.09
N ASP A 47 0.09 13.63 -7.31
CA ASP A 47 0.05 14.42 -8.55
C ASP A 47 -1.27 14.23 -9.35
N LEU A 48 -2.32 13.68 -8.73
CA LEU A 48 -3.58 13.35 -9.40
C LEU A 48 -4.75 14.22 -8.91
N PRO A 49 -5.73 14.55 -9.79
CA PRO A 49 -6.95 15.21 -9.36
C PRO A 49 -7.81 14.29 -8.48
N PRO A 50 -8.65 14.84 -7.59
CA PRO A 50 -9.45 14.06 -6.63
C PRO A 50 -10.34 12.98 -7.26
N GLU A 51 -10.87 13.25 -8.45
CA GLU A 51 -11.72 12.32 -9.20
C GLU A 51 -10.90 11.07 -9.59
N ARG A 52 -9.68 11.28 -10.08
CA ARG A 52 -8.78 10.19 -10.45
C ARG A 52 -8.31 9.40 -9.24
N CYS A 53 -8.05 10.07 -8.11
CA CYS A 53 -7.76 9.38 -6.85
C CYS A 53 -8.91 8.46 -6.44
N SER A 54 -10.14 8.94 -6.56
CA SER A 54 -11.34 8.16 -6.21
C SER A 54 -11.55 6.95 -7.12
N GLU A 55 -11.22 7.06 -8.41
CA GLU A 55 -11.25 5.93 -9.36
C GLU A 55 -10.20 4.86 -9.05
N LEU A 56 -9.01 5.25 -8.62
CA LEU A 56 -7.92 4.32 -8.33
C LEU A 56 -8.07 3.61 -6.97
N ILE A 57 -8.81 4.22 -6.03
CA ILE A 57 -9.04 3.66 -4.69
C ILE A 57 -10.20 2.64 -4.68
N ARG A 58 -11.22 2.82 -5.53
CA ARG A 58 -12.45 2.04 -5.55
C ARG A 58 -12.35 0.82 -6.45
#